data_AF-A0AAU6T0R3-F1
#
_entry.id   AF-A0AAU6T0R3-F1
#
_cell.length_a   1.000
_cell.length_b   1.000
_cell.length_c   1.000
_cell.angle_alpha   90.00
_cell.angle_beta   90.00
_cell.angle_gamma   90.00
#
_symmetry.space_group_name_H-M   'P 1'
#
loop_
_entity.id
_entity.type
_entity.pdbx_description
1 polymer ?
#
loop_
_entity_poly.entity_id
_entity_poly.type
_entity_poly.pdbx_seq_one_letter_code
_entity_poly.pdbx_strand_id
1 'polypeptide(L)'
;MKLLYWLNEALSLSHPALQARLPFTGSNLIDDIFVRYQLVDIDKPLLLLFSPSGSDVRQQELHADYVPWGYDFAQQQQVNVIAFQHLGMTNWFRSPSLIEFLEQLAPLLARFPLRLGYGLSRGGFAIGAFANLLQLNHVLLFYPVSTKNKQLVPWDTRASTEAAQKFDWQGKYHDKDLGAAQGYIIYDPNDPIDALHAQRYPELIQVPISGMGHGICANDTERLSFYNHIAEQFIHQQKIAVDDCYQQARQWFFERKEPE
;
A
#
# COMPACT_ATOMS: atom_id res chain seq x y z
N MET A 1 0.66 5.82 21.73
CA MET A 1 0.14 4.60 21.06
C MET A 1 1.05 3.42 21.35
N LYS A 2 0.52 2.19 21.48
CA LYS A 2 1.29 0.99 21.90
C LYS A 2 2.45 0.66 20.95
N LEU A 3 2.25 0.78 19.63
CA LEU A 3 3.30 0.51 18.63
C LEU A 3 4.52 1.43 18.78
N LEU A 4 4.30 2.75 18.82
CA LEU A 4 5.38 3.73 18.95
C LEU A 4 6.18 3.51 20.24
N TYR A 5 5.48 3.24 21.35
CA TYR A 5 6.15 2.97 22.63
C TYR A 5 7.02 1.72 22.55
N TRP A 6 6.49 0.62 22.02
CA TRP A 6 7.22 -0.63 21.88
C TRP A 6 8.45 -0.47 20.97
N LEU A 7 8.29 0.18 19.81
CA LEU A 7 9.40 0.43 18.88
C LEU A 7 10.45 1.37 19.47
N ASN A 8 10.03 2.38 20.24
CA ASN A 8 10.95 3.28 20.92
C ASN A 8 11.77 2.55 22.00
N GLU A 9 11.15 1.67 22.79
CA GLU A 9 11.89 0.80 23.72
C GLU A 9 12.85 -0.13 22.98
N ALA A 10 12.42 -0.67 21.83
CA ALA A 10 13.22 -1.57 21.01
C ALA A 10 14.56 -0.95 20.55
N LEU A 11 14.65 0.37 20.43
CA LEU A 11 15.91 1.07 20.10
C LEU A 11 17.00 0.86 21.16
N SER A 12 16.61 0.60 22.41
CA SER A 12 17.55 0.42 23.54
C SER A 12 17.93 -1.04 23.81
N LEU A 13 17.24 -2.00 23.15
CA LEU A 13 17.44 -3.42 23.38
C LEU A 13 18.54 -4.00 22.50
N SER A 14 19.27 -4.99 23.03
CA SER A 14 20.12 -5.84 22.20
C SER A 14 19.27 -6.67 21.24
N HIS A 15 19.87 -7.10 20.13
CA HIS A 15 19.17 -7.90 19.13
C HIS A 15 18.50 -9.17 19.72
N PRO A 16 19.17 -10.00 20.55
CA PRO A 16 18.51 -11.15 21.18
C PRO A 16 17.38 -10.77 22.15
N ALA A 17 17.54 -9.67 22.90
CA ALA A 17 16.52 -9.21 23.85
C ALA A 17 15.26 -8.71 23.13
N LEU A 18 15.43 -8.08 21.96
CA LEU A 18 14.32 -7.67 21.11
C LEU A 18 13.63 -8.89 20.49
N GLN A 19 14.39 -9.86 19.98
CA GLN A 19 13.84 -11.06 19.37
C GLN A 19 12.98 -11.86 20.37
N ALA A 20 13.38 -11.91 21.65
CA ALA A 20 12.62 -12.57 22.71
C ALA A 20 11.27 -11.90 23.04
N ARG A 21 11.00 -10.69 22.56
CA ARG A 21 9.73 -9.97 22.75
C ARG A 21 8.77 -10.12 21.57
N LEU A 22 9.13 -10.90 20.56
CA LEU A 22 8.32 -11.18 19.38
C LEU A 22 7.58 -12.53 19.53
N PRO A 23 6.39 -12.69 18.94
CA PRO A 23 5.70 -11.71 18.10
C PRO A 23 5.03 -10.59 18.91
N PHE A 24 5.03 -9.38 18.35
CA PHE A 24 4.31 -8.23 18.90
C PHE A 24 3.16 -7.84 17.97
N THR A 25 1.93 -7.95 18.47
CA THR A 25 0.71 -7.65 17.70
C THR A 25 -0.14 -6.61 18.38
N GLY A 26 -0.88 -5.84 17.60
CA GLY A 26 -1.87 -4.93 18.16
C GLY A 26 -2.57 -4.11 17.09
N SER A 27 -3.38 -3.18 17.57
CA SER A 27 -4.09 -2.24 16.73
C SER A 27 -4.30 -0.90 17.44
N ASN A 28 -4.56 0.12 16.65
CA ASN A 28 -4.92 1.46 17.11
C ASN A 28 -5.90 2.11 16.14
N LEU A 29 -6.75 2.99 16.65
CA LEU A 29 -7.53 3.91 15.83
C LEU A 29 -6.85 5.29 15.91
N ILE A 30 -6.54 5.87 14.76
CA ILE A 30 -5.92 7.18 14.58
C ILE A 30 -6.88 8.00 13.73
N ASP A 31 -7.69 8.84 14.38
CA ASP A 31 -8.75 9.58 13.70
C ASP A 31 -9.64 8.62 12.86
N ASP A 32 -9.67 8.77 11.55
CA ASP A 32 -10.44 7.95 10.62
C ASP A 32 -9.60 6.82 9.97
N ILE A 33 -8.52 6.38 10.62
CA ILE A 33 -7.66 5.28 10.17
C ILE A 33 -7.50 4.23 11.27
N PHE A 34 -7.88 2.99 10.98
CA PHE A 34 -7.59 1.84 11.81
C PHE A 34 -6.25 1.22 11.39
N VAL A 35 -5.33 1.04 12.33
CA VAL A 35 -4.01 0.45 12.10
C VAL A 35 -3.95 -0.89 12.81
N ARG A 36 -3.52 -1.94 12.11
CA ARG A 36 -3.20 -3.25 12.70
C ARG A 36 -1.78 -3.63 12.33
N TYR A 37 -1.05 -4.21 13.27
CA TYR A 37 0.34 -4.57 13.08
C TYR A 37 0.66 -5.93 13.70
N GLN A 38 1.63 -6.60 13.09
CA GLN A 38 2.28 -7.78 13.64
C GLN A 38 3.76 -7.73 13.26
N LEU A 39 4.61 -7.75 14.28
CA LEU A 39 6.05 -7.91 14.14
C LEU A 39 6.36 -9.35 14.57
N VAL A 40 6.98 -10.13 13.69
CA VAL A 40 7.30 -11.55 13.92
C VAL A 40 8.79 -11.81 14.10
N ASP A 41 9.63 -11.01 13.44
CA ASP A 41 11.07 -11.22 13.41
C ASP A 41 11.77 -9.93 12.94
N ILE A 42 12.66 -9.35 13.74
CA ILE A 42 13.24 -8.03 13.38
C ILE A 42 14.16 -8.08 12.16
N ASP A 43 14.67 -9.26 11.82
CA ASP A 43 15.54 -9.46 10.66
C ASP A 43 14.75 -9.66 9.36
N LYS A 44 13.44 -9.91 9.47
CA LYS A 44 12.56 -10.04 8.31
C LYS A 44 12.11 -8.68 7.77
N PRO A 45 11.69 -8.60 6.49
CA PRO A 45 11.15 -7.38 5.91
C PRO A 45 9.96 -6.84 6.72
N LEU A 46 9.81 -5.51 6.72
CA LEU A 46 8.61 -4.82 7.16
C LEU A 46 7.79 -4.41 5.94
N LEU A 47 6.59 -4.96 5.83
CA LEU A 47 5.61 -4.61 4.82
C LEU A 47 4.64 -3.55 5.35
N LEU A 48 4.60 -2.41 4.68
CA LEU A 48 3.66 -1.32 4.93
C LEU A 48 2.54 -1.40 3.89
N LEU A 49 1.30 -1.43 4.38
CA LEU A 49 0.10 -1.59 3.55
C LEU A 49 -0.88 -0.46 3.83
N PHE A 50 -1.40 0.17 2.78
CA PHE A 50 -2.53 1.08 2.89
C PHE A 50 -3.67 0.52 2.05
N SER A 51 -4.85 0.48 2.65
CA SER A 51 -6.04 -0.10 2.04
C SER A 51 -6.53 0.67 0.79
N PRO A 52 -6.97 -0.03 -0.27
CA PRO A 52 -7.43 0.59 -1.51
C PRO A 52 -8.87 1.13 -1.39
N SER A 53 -9.40 1.69 -2.48
CA SER A 53 -10.85 1.88 -2.62
C SER A 53 -11.57 0.53 -2.74
N GLY A 54 -12.82 0.46 -2.25
CA GLY A 54 -13.62 -0.78 -2.23
C GLY A 54 -13.45 -1.65 -0.99
N SER A 55 -12.49 -1.33 -0.11
CA SER A 55 -12.38 -1.91 1.24
C SER A 55 -12.95 -0.96 2.29
N ASP A 56 -14.07 -0.30 2.00
CA ASP A 56 -14.62 0.76 2.83
C ASP A 56 -15.26 0.17 4.10
N VAL A 57 -14.86 0.70 5.25
CA VAL A 57 -15.31 0.22 6.56
C VAL A 57 -15.75 1.41 7.41
N ARG A 58 -16.85 1.28 8.14
CA ARG A 58 -17.30 2.26 9.12
C ARG A 58 -16.72 1.90 10.48
N GLN A 59 -16.54 2.92 11.33
CA GLN A 59 -16.01 2.70 12.67
C GLN A 59 -16.83 1.69 13.50
N GLN A 60 -18.15 1.62 13.31
CA GLN A 60 -19.00 0.64 14.02
C GLN A 60 -18.77 -0.82 13.58
N GLU A 61 -18.14 -1.03 12.43
CA GLU A 61 -17.83 -2.36 11.89
C GLU A 61 -16.48 -2.87 12.38
N LEU A 62 -15.70 -2.03 13.09
CA LEU A 62 -14.46 -2.45 13.71
C LEU A 62 -14.73 -3.31 14.95
N HIS A 63 -14.05 -4.44 15.02
CA HIS A 63 -14.03 -5.34 16.18
C HIS A 63 -12.61 -5.85 16.42
N ALA A 64 -12.39 -6.56 17.54
CA ALA A 64 -11.06 -7.02 17.95
C ALA A 64 -10.34 -7.84 16.86
N ASP A 65 -11.09 -8.66 16.14
CA ASP A 65 -10.58 -9.53 15.08
C ASP A 65 -10.62 -8.90 13.68
N TYR A 66 -10.95 -7.62 13.54
CA TYR A 66 -11.01 -6.98 12.22
C TYR A 66 -9.62 -6.98 11.56
N VAL A 67 -9.57 -7.41 10.30
CA VAL A 67 -8.35 -7.56 9.52
C VAL A 67 -8.34 -6.52 8.39
N PRO A 68 -7.39 -5.57 8.38
CA PRO A 68 -7.18 -4.67 7.26
C PRO A 68 -6.82 -5.40 5.97
N TRP A 69 -7.11 -4.76 4.83
CA TRP A 69 -6.69 -5.27 3.52
C TRP A 69 -5.19 -5.66 3.50
N GLY A 70 -4.91 -6.84 2.97
CA GLY A 70 -3.56 -7.39 2.80
C GLY A 70 -2.86 -7.89 4.08
N TYR A 71 -3.46 -7.70 5.27
CA TYR A 71 -2.84 -8.11 6.53
C TYR A 71 -2.66 -9.64 6.62
N ASP A 72 -3.73 -10.42 6.42
CA ASP A 72 -3.64 -11.89 6.47
C ASP A 72 -2.68 -12.46 5.43
N PHE A 73 -2.65 -11.85 4.23
CA PHE A 73 -1.67 -12.21 3.20
C PHE A 73 -0.24 -11.98 3.70
N ALA A 74 0.05 -10.84 4.31
CA ALA A 74 1.37 -10.57 4.90
C ALA A 74 1.72 -11.57 6.02
N GLN A 75 0.75 -11.98 6.84
CA GLN A 75 0.95 -13.01 7.86
C GLN A 75 1.31 -14.36 7.24
N GLN A 76 0.64 -14.75 6.14
CA GLN A 76 0.95 -15.96 5.39
C GLN A 76 2.38 -15.93 4.81
N GLN A 77 2.85 -14.75 4.39
CA GLN A 77 4.23 -14.55 3.94
C GLN A 77 5.26 -14.52 5.09
N GLN A 78 4.80 -14.61 6.35
CA GLN A 78 5.63 -14.62 7.55
C GLN A 78 6.58 -13.42 7.67
N VAL A 79 6.17 -12.24 7.21
CA VAL A 79 6.92 -10.97 7.33
C VAL A 79 6.32 -10.06 8.39
N ASN A 80 7.06 -9.03 8.81
CA ASN A 80 6.48 -8.00 9.67
C ASN A 80 5.49 -7.16 8.84
N VAL A 81 4.40 -6.71 9.45
CA VAL A 81 3.38 -5.92 8.77
C VAL A 81 2.84 -4.80 9.64
N ILE A 82 2.64 -3.62 9.04
CA ILE A 82 1.81 -2.54 9.56
C ILE A 82 0.81 -2.17 8.46
N ALA A 83 -0.47 -2.44 8.71
CA ALA A 83 -1.55 -2.22 7.76
C ALA A 83 -2.48 -1.10 8.21
N PHE A 84 -2.73 -0.15 7.32
CA PHE A 84 -3.55 1.04 7.52
C PHE A 84 -4.87 0.92 6.75
N GLN A 85 -5.95 0.78 7.50
CA GLN A 85 -7.33 0.74 7.01
C GLN A 85 -7.94 2.14 7.09
N HIS A 86 -8.28 2.75 5.96
CA HIS A 86 -9.10 3.97 5.98
C HIS A 86 -10.53 3.65 6.43
N LEU A 87 -11.19 4.63 7.04
CA LEU A 87 -12.61 4.55 7.39
C LEU A 87 -13.44 5.46 6.49
N GLY A 88 -14.55 4.92 5.98
CA GLY A 88 -15.44 5.60 5.06
C GLY A 88 -14.90 5.71 3.62
N MET A 89 -15.78 6.15 2.72
CA MET A 89 -15.53 6.03 1.28
C MET A 89 -14.57 7.07 0.71
N THR A 90 -14.45 8.23 1.37
CA THR A 90 -13.76 9.41 0.79
C THR A 90 -12.43 9.73 1.47
N ASN A 91 -11.96 8.94 2.43
CA ASN A 91 -10.66 9.15 3.06
C ASN A 91 -9.52 9.01 2.02
N TRP A 92 -8.46 9.80 2.16
CA TRP A 92 -7.25 9.75 1.33
C TRP A 92 -5.97 9.77 2.17
N PHE A 93 -6.01 9.25 3.40
CA PHE A 93 -4.87 9.25 4.32
C PHE A 93 -4.29 10.67 4.56
N ARG A 94 -5.16 11.68 4.53
CA ARG A 94 -4.82 13.11 4.72
C ARG A 94 -5.13 13.62 6.13
N SER A 95 -5.52 12.74 7.07
CA SER A 95 -5.73 13.12 8.46
C SER A 95 -4.42 13.68 9.04
N PRO A 96 -4.43 14.89 9.65
CA PRO A 96 -3.25 15.43 10.32
C PRO A 96 -2.72 14.51 11.42
N SER A 97 -3.60 13.82 12.14
CA SER A 97 -3.19 12.86 13.19
C SER A 97 -2.51 11.62 12.63
N LEU A 98 -2.93 11.14 11.46
CA LEU A 98 -2.19 10.08 10.76
C LEU A 98 -0.81 10.58 10.34
N ILE A 99 -0.73 11.77 9.74
CA ILE A 99 0.54 12.33 9.25
C ILE A 99 1.53 12.48 10.41
N GLU A 100 1.08 13.07 11.53
CA GLU A 100 1.90 13.20 12.74
C GLU A 100 2.35 11.82 13.27
N PHE A 101 1.45 10.84 13.30
CA PHE A 101 1.79 9.48 13.68
C PHE A 101 2.87 8.87 12.77
N LEU A 102 2.76 9.03 11.46
CA LEU A 102 3.74 8.52 10.50
C LEU A 102 5.09 9.24 10.66
N GLU A 103 5.10 10.54 10.94
CA GLU A 103 6.33 11.30 11.24
C GLU A 103 7.02 10.79 12.52
N GLN A 104 6.26 10.42 13.55
CA GLN A 104 6.81 9.79 14.76
C GLN A 104 7.25 8.33 14.54
N LEU A 105 6.54 7.59 13.68
CA LEU A 105 6.83 6.19 13.37
C LEU A 105 8.11 6.05 12.54
N ALA A 106 8.29 6.91 11.53
CA ALA A 106 9.37 6.86 10.55
C ALA A 106 10.77 6.58 11.11
N PRO A 107 11.30 7.37 12.09
CA PRO A 107 12.64 7.13 12.61
C PRO A 107 12.78 5.78 13.31
N LEU A 108 11.69 5.23 13.86
CA LEU A 108 11.68 3.95 14.56
C LEU A 108 11.75 2.76 13.58
N LEU A 109 11.34 2.94 12.32
CA LEU A 109 11.37 1.89 11.30
C LEU A 109 12.80 1.59 10.80
N ALA A 110 13.78 2.41 11.16
CA ALA A 110 15.19 2.18 10.85
C ALA A 110 15.72 0.86 11.43
N ARG A 111 15.03 0.29 12.43
CA ARG A 111 15.38 -0.99 13.02
C ARG A 111 15.19 -2.17 12.06
N PHE A 112 14.30 -2.06 11.09
CA PHE A 112 14.09 -3.10 10.08
C PHE A 112 15.10 -2.95 8.94
N PRO A 113 15.78 -4.02 8.51
CA PRO A 113 16.78 -3.93 7.45
C PRO A 113 16.15 -3.60 6.10
N LEU A 114 14.89 -4.00 5.89
CA LEU A 114 14.16 -3.83 4.66
C LEU A 114 12.73 -3.37 4.93
N ARG A 115 12.34 -2.26 4.31
CA ARG A 115 10.99 -1.68 4.36
C ARG A 115 10.38 -1.71 2.96
N LEU A 116 9.25 -2.38 2.84
CA LEU A 116 8.52 -2.60 1.60
C LEU A 116 7.20 -1.86 1.63
N GLY A 117 6.85 -1.19 0.54
CA GLY A 117 5.52 -0.63 0.33
C GLY A 117 4.74 -1.42 -0.70
N TYR A 118 3.51 -1.81 -0.38
CA TYR A 118 2.61 -2.44 -1.34
C TYR A 118 1.25 -1.77 -1.27
N GLY A 119 0.78 -1.25 -2.41
CA GLY A 119 -0.46 -0.49 -2.46
C GLY A 119 -1.12 -0.50 -3.84
N LEU A 120 -2.45 -0.40 -3.84
CA LEU A 120 -3.26 -0.33 -5.05
C LEU A 120 -4.17 0.91 -4.99
N SER A 121 -4.42 1.57 -6.13
CA SER A 121 -5.36 2.71 -6.19
C SER A 121 -5.06 3.76 -5.09
N ARG A 122 -6.01 4.01 -4.18
CA ARG A 122 -5.86 4.86 -2.99
C ARG A 122 -4.78 4.39 -2.00
N GLY A 123 -4.58 3.09 -1.86
CA GLY A 123 -3.46 2.55 -1.09
C GLY A 123 -2.12 2.88 -1.76
N GLY A 124 -2.10 2.83 -3.10
CA GLY A 124 -0.97 3.25 -3.91
C GLY A 124 -0.63 4.74 -3.76
N PHE A 125 -1.65 5.60 -3.60
CA PHE A 125 -1.45 7.01 -3.23
C PHE A 125 -0.64 7.13 -1.93
N ALA A 126 -1.09 6.47 -0.86
CA ALA A 126 -0.42 6.59 0.44
C ALA A 126 1.01 6.04 0.42
N ILE A 127 1.24 4.88 -0.21
CA ILE A 127 2.60 4.35 -0.38
C ILE A 127 3.47 5.35 -1.15
N GLY A 128 2.97 5.88 -2.27
CA GLY A 128 3.73 6.84 -3.07
C GLY A 128 4.02 8.15 -2.35
N ALA A 129 3.08 8.66 -1.55
CA ALA A 129 3.21 9.94 -0.84
C ALA A 129 4.08 9.86 0.42
N PHE A 130 4.09 8.71 1.10
CA PHE A 130 4.84 8.50 2.34
C PHE A 130 6.13 7.68 2.16
N ALA A 131 6.48 7.27 0.94
CA ALA A 131 7.63 6.41 0.68
C ALA A 131 8.95 7.00 1.20
N ASN A 132 9.21 8.28 0.89
CA ASN A 132 10.39 8.97 1.42
C ASN A 132 10.34 9.12 2.94
N LEU A 133 9.20 9.54 3.51
CA LEU A 133 9.05 9.67 4.97
C LEU A 133 9.36 8.35 5.69
N LEU A 134 8.79 7.25 5.20
CA LEU A 134 8.93 5.92 5.79
C LEU A 134 10.22 5.21 5.35
N GLN A 135 11.07 5.88 4.57
CA GLN A 135 12.34 5.36 4.06
C GLN A 135 12.19 3.98 3.42
N LEU A 136 11.16 3.82 2.58
CA LEU A 136 10.90 2.58 1.88
C LEU A 136 12.07 2.25 0.95
N ASN A 137 12.47 0.97 0.93
CA ASN A 137 13.51 0.48 0.03
C ASN A 137 12.92 0.11 -1.33
N HIS A 138 11.79 -0.61 -1.30
CA HIS A 138 11.10 -1.03 -2.51
C HIS A 138 9.60 -0.81 -2.42
N VAL A 139 8.98 -0.50 -3.57
CA VAL A 139 7.54 -0.33 -3.71
C VAL A 139 6.96 -1.17 -4.85
N LEU A 140 5.78 -1.72 -4.63
CA LEU A 140 4.95 -2.36 -5.64
C LEU A 140 3.60 -1.64 -5.68
N LEU A 141 3.32 -0.99 -6.81
CA LEU A 141 2.11 -0.19 -7.00
C LEU A 141 1.23 -0.80 -8.10
N PHE A 142 -0.07 -0.92 -7.84
CA PHE A 142 -1.05 -1.25 -8.88
C PHE A 142 -2.01 -0.08 -9.11
N TYR A 143 -2.09 0.38 -10.36
CA TYR A 143 -2.92 1.51 -10.83
C TYR A 143 -3.03 2.60 -9.78
N PRO A 144 -1.89 3.11 -9.26
CA PRO A 144 -1.92 4.03 -8.14
C PRO A 144 -2.60 5.33 -8.56
N VAL A 145 -3.30 5.95 -7.64
CA VAL A 145 -3.58 7.39 -7.77
C VAL A 145 -2.38 8.12 -7.22
N SER A 146 -1.70 8.94 -8.01
CA SER A 146 -0.48 9.64 -7.53
C SER A 146 -0.79 10.82 -6.59
N THR A 147 -1.91 11.50 -6.81
CA THR A 147 -2.41 12.64 -6.02
C THR A 147 -3.84 12.96 -6.45
N LYS A 148 -4.62 13.64 -5.60
CA LYS A 148 -5.89 14.29 -6.00
C LYS A 148 -5.77 15.82 -6.11
N ASN A 149 -4.55 16.37 -6.10
CA ASN A 149 -4.34 17.79 -6.37
C ASN A 149 -4.65 18.13 -7.84
N LYS A 150 -5.78 18.80 -8.09
CA LYS A 150 -6.23 19.18 -9.44
C LYS A 150 -5.27 20.10 -10.20
N GLN A 151 -4.36 20.81 -9.53
CA GLN A 151 -3.34 21.61 -10.22
C GLN A 151 -2.27 20.71 -10.86
N LEU A 152 -1.98 19.56 -10.25
CA LEU A 152 -0.98 18.59 -10.73
C LEU A 152 -1.57 17.54 -11.67
N VAL A 153 -2.84 17.18 -11.45
CA VAL A 153 -3.57 16.19 -12.24
C VAL A 153 -4.89 16.76 -12.78
N PRO A 154 -4.87 17.86 -13.56
CA PRO A 154 -6.09 18.48 -14.10
C PRO A 154 -6.89 17.54 -15.03
N TRP A 155 -6.25 16.47 -15.50
CA TRP A 155 -6.83 15.42 -16.33
C TRP A 155 -7.55 14.32 -15.55
N ASP A 156 -7.39 14.21 -14.22
CA ASP A 156 -8.15 13.23 -13.41
C ASP A 156 -9.55 13.78 -13.11
N THR A 157 -10.49 13.48 -14.00
CA THR A 157 -11.88 13.94 -13.96
C THR A 157 -12.81 13.02 -13.15
N ARG A 158 -12.27 12.04 -12.42
CA ARG A 158 -13.09 11.09 -11.65
C ARG A 158 -13.85 11.80 -10.53
N ALA A 159 -15.08 11.36 -10.24
CA ALA A 159 -15.89 11.91 -9.14
C ALA A 159 -15.18 11.81 -7.77
N SER A 160 -14.33 10.79 -7.58
CA SER A 160 -13.51 10.65 -6.38
C SER A 160 -12.47 11.76 -6.23
N THR A 161 -12.01 12.37 -7.33
CA THR A 161 -11.13 13.54 -7.32
C THR A 161 -11.87 14.77 -6.85
N GLU A 162 -13.10 14.98 -7.29
CA GLU A 162 -13.96 16.06 -6.79
C GLU A 162 -14.22 15.90 -5.29
N ALA A 163 -14.67 14.72 -4.87
CA ALA A 163 -14.97 14.43 -3.47
C ALA A 163 -13.75 14.59 -2.54
N ALA A 164 -12.52 14.43 -3.08
CA ALA A 164 -11.28 14.59 -2.34
C ALA A 164 -10.88 16.06 -2.11
N GLN A 165 -11.47 17.04 -2.80
CA GLN A 165 -11.05 18.45 -2.68
C GLN A 165 -11.33 19.06 -1.29
N LYS A 166 -12.05 18.36 -0.43
CA LYS A 166 -12.22 18.72 0.98
C LYS A 166 -10.96 18.54 1.84
N PHE A 167 -9.95 17.82 1.36
CA PHE A 167 -8.67 17.63 2.07
C PHE A 167 -7.63 18.65 1.61
N ASP A 168 -6.59 18.83 2.43
CA ASP A 168 -5.43 19.65 2.07
C ASP A 168 -4.52 18.92 1.07
N TRP A 169 -4.44 19.47 -0.14
CA TRP A 169 -3.60 19.01 -1.25
C TRP A 169 -2.41 19.92 -1.53
N GLN A 170 -2.11 20.87 -0.66
CA GLN A 170 -0.98 21.81 -0.76
C GLN A 170 0.03 21.61 0.39
N GLY A 171 -0.40 21.06 1.53
CA GLY A 171 0.47 20.68 2.64
C GLY A 171 1.30 19.42 2.39
N LYS A 172 2.12 19.01 3.35
CA LYS A 172 3.05 17.87 3.21
C LYS A 172 2.38 16.58 2.73
N TYR A 173 3.14 15.74 2.02
CA TYR A 173 2.73 14.39 1.57
C TYR A 173 1.47 14.39 0.68
N HIS A 174 1.22 15.48 -0.06
CA HIS A 174 0.06 15.62 -0.95
C HIS A 174 0.26 14.98 -2.33
N ASP A 175 1.50 14.67 -2.70
CA ASP A 175 1.90 14.09 -3.98
C ASP A 175 2.96 13.02 -3.73
N LYS A 176 3.27 12.25 -4.77
CA LYS A 176 4.28 11.20 -4.70
C LYS A 176 5.67 11.75 -4.36
N ASP A 177 6.32 11.13 -3.39
CA ASP A 177 7.72 11.34 -3.04
C ASP A 177 8.33 9.98 -2.68
N LEU A 178 8.98 9.34 -3.66
CA LEU A 178 9.56 8.02 -3.50
C LEU A 178 10.88 8.02 -2.74
N GLY A 179 11.55 9.18 -2.60
CA GLY A 179 12.91 9.22 -2.05
C GLY A 179 13.84 8.27 -2.82
N ALA A 180 14.46 7.32 -2.11
CA ALA A 180 15.34 6.32 -2.69
C ALA A 180 14.64 5.00 -3.09
N ALA A 181 13.31 4.91 -2.92
CA ALA A 181 12.57 3.69 -3.17
C ALA A 181 12.58 3.32 -4.67
N GLN A 182 12.85 2.05 -4.96
CA GLN A 182 12.78 1.49 -6.31
C GLN A 182 11.62 0.49 -6.41
N GLY A 183 11.32 -0.01 -7.61
CA GLY A 183 10.39 -1.13 -7.74
C GLY A 183 9.53 -1.04 -8.99
N TYR A 184 8.26 -1.39 -8.85
CA TYR A 184 7.40 -1.69 -9.99
C TYR A 184 6.07 -0.98 -9.88
N ILE A 185 5.54 -0.62 -11.05
CA ILE A 185 4.20 -0.06 -11.19
C ILE A 185 3.45 -0.79 -12.30
N ILE A 186 2.34 -1.41 -11.94
CA ILE A 186 1.47 -2.17 -12.83
C ILE A 186 0.20 -1.34 -13.04
N TYR A 187 -0.26 -1.19 -14.27
CA TYR A 187 -1.44 -0.37 -14.59
C TYR A 187 -2.06 -0.79 -15.92
N ASP A 188 -3.33 -0.43 -16.16
CA ASP A 188 -3.96 -0.63 -17.45
C ASP A 188 -3.62 0.51 -18.42
N PRO A 189 -2.91 0.24 -19.54
CA PRO A 189 -2.63 1.26 -20.54
C PRO A 189 -3.88 1.74 -21.30
N ASN A 190 -5.01 1.00 -21.23
CA ASN A 190 -6.26 1.36 -21.88
C ASN A 190 -7.18 2.24 -21.00
N ASP A 191 -6.88 2.40 -19.70
CA ASP A 191 -7.48 3.45 -18.89
C ASP A 191 -6.56 4.69 -18.93
N PRO A 192 -6.96 5.77 -19.61
CA PRO A 192 -6.09 6.94 -19.77
C PRO A 192 -5.72 7.61 -18.45
N ILE A 193 -6.61 7.59 -17.44
CA ILE A 193 -6.36 8.23 -16.15
C ILE A 193 -5.36 7.40 -15.34
N ASP A 194 -5.47 6.06 -15.36
CA ASP A 194 -4.50 5.19 -14.70
C ASP A 194 -3.12 5.25 -15.37
N ALA A 195 -3.08 5.26 -16.70
CA ALA A 195 -1.84 5.42 -17.45
C ALA A 195 -1.15 6.76 -17.12
N LEU A 196 -1.90 7.85 -17.05
CA LEU A 196 -1.36 9.18 -16.70
C LEU A 196 -0.87 9.24 -15.25
N HIS A 197 -1.53 8.57 -14.29
CA HIS A 197 -0.99 8.46 -12.94
C HIS A 197 0.28 7.61 -12.90
N ALA A 198 0.34 6.51 -13.64
CA ALA A 198 1.51 5.65 -13.69
C ALA A 198 2.73 6.35 -14.30
N GLN A 199 2.53 7.15 -15.35
CA GLN A 199 3.57 7.96 -15.99
C GLN A 199 4.20 8.99 -15.04
N ARG A 200 3.53 9.36 -13.95
CA ARG A 200 4.12 10.24 -12.93
C ARG A 200 5.21 9.54 -12.11
N TYR A 201 5.41 8.23 -12.24
CA TYR A 201 6.46 7.46 -11.56
C TYR A 201 7.55 6.98 -12.54
N PRO A 202 8.33 7.89 -13.17
CA PRO A 202 9.41 7.48 -14.09
C PRO A 202 10.54 6.71 -13.38
N GLU A 203 10.59 6.75 -12.05
CA GLU A 203 11.59 6.06 -11.23
C GLU A 203 11.29 4.56 -11.08
N LEU A 204 10.06 4.13 -11.37
CA LEU A 204 9.61 2.74 -11.23
C LEU A 204 9.61 2.02 -12.57
N ILE A 205 9.86 0.71 -12.54
CA ILE A 205 9.74 -0.18 -13.70
C ILE A 205 8.25 -0.30 -14.05
N GLN A 206 7.90 0.21 -15.22
CA GLN A 206 6.54 0.26 -15.74
C GLN A 206 6.15 -1.11 -16.33
N VAL A 207 5.04 -1.68 -15.86
CA VAL A 207 4.52 -2.98 -16.30
C VAL A 207 3.07 -2.81 -16.76
N PRO A 208 2.83 -2.34 -18.00
CA PRO A 208 1.49 -2.10 -18.51
C PRO A 208 0.74 -3.41 -18.77
N ILE A 209 -0.38 -3.65 -18.08
CA ILE A 209 -1.20 -4.85 -18.21
C ILE A 209 -2.65 -4.45 -18.49
N SER A 210 -3.11 -4.70 -19.71
CA SER A 210 -4.51 -4.51 -20.07
C SER A 210 -5.43 -5.38 -19.20
N GLY A 211 -6.48 -4.80 -18.62
CA GLY A 211 -7.33 -5.49 -17.66
C GLY A 211 -6.98 -5.21 -16.19
N MET A 212 -5.94 -4.43 -15.89
CA MET A 212 -5.47 -4.14 -14.53
C MET A 212 -5.52 -2.65 -14.16
N GLY A 213 -6.73 -2.11 -14.16
CA GLY A 213 -7.04 -0.70 -13.87
C GLY A 213 -8.38 -0.53 -13.13
N HIS A 214 -8.77 0.72 -12.90
CA HIS A 214 -10.04 1.03 -12.25
C HIS A 214 -11.24 0.65 -13.11
N GLY A 215 -12.31 0.16 -12.48
CA GLY A 215 -13.60 -0.09 -13.17
C GLY A 215 -13.65 -1.37 -14.02
N ILE A 216 -12.69 -2.28 -13.88
CA ILE A 216 -12.64 -3.52 -14.67
C ILE A 216 -13.39 -4.65 -13.96
N CYS A 217 -14.28 -5.31 -14.73
CA CYS A 217 -15.14 -6.43 -14.31
C CYS A 217 -14.43 -7.79 -14.40
N ALA A 218 -13.17 -7.90 -13.98
CA ALA A 218 -12.63 -9.23 -13.68
C ALA A 218 -13.38 -9.80 -12.48
N ASN A 219 -13.53 -11.13 -12.37
CA ASN A 219 -14.01 -11.68 -11.11
C ASN A 219 -13.00 -11.32 -10.01
N ASP A 220 -13.48 -10.88 -8.84
CA ASP A 220 -12.61 -10.32 -7.81
C ASP A 220 -11.56 -11.32 -7.28
N THR A 221 -11.84 -12.62 -7.43
CA THR A 221 -10.97 -13.71 -6.96
C THR A 221 -9.74 -13.87 -7.84
N GLU A 222 -9.87 -13.96 -9.17
CA GLU A 222 -8.73 -14.08 -10.08
C GLU A 222 -7.81 -12.88 -9.99
N ARG A 223 -8.40 -11.69 -9.90
CA ARG A 223 -7.65 -10.45 -9.75
C ARG A 223 -6.86 -10.42 -8.44
N LEU A 224 -7.47 -10.87 -7.34
CA LEU A 224 -6.78 -11.01 -6.05
C LEU A 224 -5.68 -12.07 -6.11
N SER A 225 -5.90 -13.20 -6.78
CA SER A 225 -4.87 -14.22 -7.00
C SER A 225 -3.67 -13.66 -7.77
N PHE A 226 -3.90 -12.83 -8.80
CA PHE A 226 -2.82 -12.12 -9.49
C PHE A 226 -2.03 -11.24 -8.54
N TYR A 227 -2.72 -10.37 -7.81
CA TYR A 227 -2.08 -9.45 -6.90
C TYR A 227 -1.24 -10.17 -5.84
N ASN A 228 -1.78 -11.24 -5.26
CA ASN A 228 -1.08 -12.04 -4.26
C ASN A 228 0.16 -12.73 -4.84
N HIS A 229 0.05 -13.30 -6.05
CA HIS A 229 1.18 -13.95 -6.70
C HIS A 229 2.35 -12.98 -6.95
N ILE A 230 2.06 -11.80 -7.49
CA ILE A 230 3.09 -10.79 -7.75
C ILE A 230 3.63 -10.19 -6.44
N ALA A 231 2.76 -9.94 -5.46
CA ALA A 231 3.16 -9.43 -4.17
C ALA A 231 4.05 -10.42 -3.40
N GLU A 232 3.83 -11.73 -3.54
CA GLU A 232 4.67 -12.77 -2.94
C GLU A 232 6.10 -12.71 -3.49
N GLN A 233 6.26 -12.67 -4.81
CA GLN A 233 7.57 -12.52 -5.45
C GLN A 233 8.27 -11.25 -4.95
N PHE A 234 7.54 -10.14 -4.92
CA PHE A 234 8.05 -8.85 -4.47
C PHE A 234 8.49 -8.87 -2.99
N ILE A 235 7.69 -9.46 -2.10
CA ILE A 235 7.99 -9.51 -0.67
C ILE A 235 9.28 -10.28 -0.40
N HIS A 236 9.48 -11.41 -1.08
CA HIS A 236 10.63 -12.28 -0.84
C HIS A 236 11.88 -11.88 -1.63
N GLN A 237 11.73 -11.26 -2.81
CA GLN A 237 12.83 -11.05 -3.76
C GLN A 237 13.07 -9.59 -4.14
N GLN A 238 12.17 -8.67 -3.76
CA GLN A 238 12.16 -7.26 -4.18
C GLN A 238 12.12 -7.08 -5.71
N LYS A 239 11.75 -8.14 -6.40
CA LYS A 239 11.67 -8.26 -7.86
C LYS A 239 10.39 -8.99 -8.21
N ILE A 240 9.90 -8.73 -9.43
CA ILE A 240 8.80 -9.48 -10.03
C ILE A 240 9.25 -9.98 -11.39
N ALA A 241 8.80 -11.16 -11.79
CA ALA A 241 9.04 -11.70 -13.12
C ALA A 241 8.08 -11.05 -14.12
N VAL A 242 8.51 -9.96 -14.76
CA VAL A 242 7.68 -9.15 -15.66
C VAL A 242 7.09 -9.96 -16.82
N ASP A 243 7.85 -10.89 -17.38
CA ASP A 243 7.36 -11.78 -18.45
C ASP A 243 6.24 -12.72 -17.94
N ASP A 244 6.37 -13.23 -16.71
CA ASP A 244 5.35 -14.06 -16.07
C ASP A 244 4.06 -13.25 -15.82
N CYS A 245 4.18 -11.98 -15.44
CA CYS A 245 3.03 -11.08 -15.31
C CYS A 245 2.22 -11.00 -16.62
N TYR A 246 2.90 -10.85 -17.76
CA TYR A 246 2.24 -10.78 -19.07
C TYR A 246 1.59 -12.10 -19.46
N GLN A 247 2.25 -13.22 -19.21
CA GLN A 247 1.69 -14.55 -19.50
C GLN A 247 0.44 -14.84 -18.67
N GLN A 248 0.50 -14.59 -17.36
CA GLN A 248 -0.64 -14.81 -16.47
C GLN A 248 -1.82 -13.89 -16.81
N ALA A 249 -1.55 -12.61 -17.10
CA ALA A 249 -2.59 -11.69 -17.52
C ALA A 249 -3.28 -12.14 -18.82
N ARG A 250 -2.54 -12.68 -19.79
CA ARG A 250 -3.11 -13.26 -21.02
C ARG A 250 -4.04 -14.45 -20.72
N GLN A 251 -3.56 -15.38 -19.91
CA GLN A 251 -4.31 -16.59 -19.54
C GLN A 251 -5.60 -16.27 -18.76
N TRP A 252 -5.57 -15.25 -17.89
CA TRP A 252 -6.72 -14.90 -17.05
C TRP A 252 -7.73 -13.98 -17.74
N PHE A 253 -7.29 -12.99 -18.51
CA PHE A 253 -8.22 -11.99 -19.06
C PHE A 253 -8.61 -12.21 -20.52
N PHE A 254 -7.80 -12.92 -21.30
CA PHE A 254 -7.98 -13.00 -22.75
C PHE A 254 -8.35 -14.40 -23.24
N GLU A 255 -7.72 -15.45 -22.71
CA GLU A 255 -7.91 -16.82 -23.23
C GLU A 255 -9.15 -17.55 -22.67
N ARG A 256 -9.77 -17.07 -21.58
CA ARG A 256 -10.97 -17.68 -20.98
C ARG A 256 -12.31 -17.06 -21.43
N LYS A 257 -12.32 -16.28 -22.52
CA LYS A 257 -13.55 -15.72 -23.13
C LYS A 257 -14.24 -16.66 -24.14
N GLU A 258 -14.24 -17.96 -23.92
CA GLU A 258 -15.23 -18.83 -24.58
C GLU A 258 -16.31 -19.17 -23.55
N PRO A 259 -17.57 -18.73 -23.74
CA PRO A 259 -18.67 -19.17 -22.90
C PRO A 259 -19.02 -20.61 -23.25
N GLU A 260 -19.23 -21.45 -22.22
CA GLU A 260 -20.16 -22.59 -22.34
C GLU A 260 -21.61 -22.07 -22.42
#